data_AF-A0A2I0NWA9-F1
#
_entry.id   AF-A0A2I0NWA9-F1
#
_cell.length_a   1.000
_cell.length_b   1.000
_cell.length_c   1.000
_cell.angle_alpha   90.00
_cell.angle_beta   90.00
_cell.angle_gamma   90.00
#
_symmetry.space_group_name_H-M   'P 1'
#
loop_
_entity.id
_entity.type
_entity.pdbx_description
1 polymer ?
#
loop_
_entity_poly.entity_id
_entity_poly.type
_entity_poly.pdbx_seq_one_letter_code
_entity_poly.pdbx_strand_id
1 'polypeptide(L)' 'MKSEIIGNNLQMAKIELLAGEGVFAEAGAMVNMSGSMVMESQLKGGILSGLKRAVIGE' A
#
# COMPACT_ATOMS: atom_id res chain seq x y z
N MET A 1 -5.78 -10.00 11.49
CA MET A 1 -6.23 -9.30 10.26
C MET A 1 -7.62 -9.79 9.83
N LYS A 2 -8.57 -8.87 9.71
CA LYS A 2 -9.94 -9.14 9.20
C LYS A 2 -10.20 -8.24 7.99
N SER A 3 -10.88 -8.76 6.96
CA SER A 3 -11.18 -8.03 5.73
C SER A 3 -12.65 -8.15 5.34
N GLU A 4 -13.23 -7.06 4.85
CA GLU A 4 -14.61 -6.98 4.38
C GLU A 4 -14.67 -6.15 3.09
N ILE A 5 -15.43 -6.58 2.09
CA ILE A 5 -15.74 -5.76 0.92
C ILE A 5 -17.01 -4.99 1.19
N ILE A 6 -16.96 -3.66 1.09
CA ILE A 6 -18.09 -2.77 1.32
C ILE A 6 -18.41 -1.96 0.06
N GLY A 7 -19.68 -1.61 -0.10
CA GLY A 7 -20.20 -0.91 -1.28
C GLY A 7 -20.86 -1.83 -2.29
N ASN A 8 -21.43 -1.24 -3.34
CA ASN A 8 -22.11 -1.96 -4.43
C ASN A 8 -21.41 -1.68 -5.77
N ASN A 9 -21.57 -0.49 -6.33
CA ASN A 9 -20.98 -0.14 -7.64
C ASN A 9 -19.51 0.31 -7.53
N LEU A 10 -19.16 0.99 -6.42
CA LEU A 10 -17.79 1.41 -6.11
C LEU A 10 -17.39 0.71 -4.81
N GLN A 11 -16.87 -0.49 -4.96
CA GLN A 11 -16.48 -1.33 -3.82
C GLN A 11 -15.10 -0.96 -3.32
N MET A 12 -14.89 -1.16 -2.02
CA MET A 12 -13.58 -1.05 -1.39
C MET A 12 -13.38 -2.16 -0.37
N ALA A 13 -12.12 -2.56 -0.19
CA ALA A 13 -11.72 -3.50 0.85
C ALA A 13 -11.44 -2.73 2.14
N LYS A 14 -12.27 -2.96 3.17
CA LYS A 14 -12.02 -2.50 4.53
C LYS A 14 -11.19 -3.56 5.25
N ILE A 15 -10.04 -3.15 5.79
CA ILE A 15 -9.13 -4.03 6.51
C ILE A 15 -9.02 -3.53 7.95
N GLU A 16 -9.28 -4.44 8.90
CA GLU A 16 -9.06 -4.23 10.32
C GLU A 16 -7.73 -4.90 10.72
N LEU A 17 -6.82 -4.08 11.26
CA LEU A 17 -5.51 -4.48 11.72
C LEU A 17 -5.43 -4.32 13.24
N LEU A 18 -4.87 -5.32 13.91
CA LEU A 18 -4.49 -5.23 15.31
C LEU A 18 -3.14 -4.49 15.45
N ALA A 19 -2.80 -4.09 16.68
CA ALA A 19 -1.51 -3.47 16.96
C ALA A 19 -0.36 -4.38 16.51
N GLY A 20 0.55 -3.85 15.69
CA GLY A 20 1.68 -4.59 15.12
C GLY A 20 1.38 -5.32 13.81
N GLU A 21 0.14 -5.37 13.34
CA GLU A 21 -0.19 -5.88 12.00
C GLU A 21 0.02 -4.80 10.92
N GLY A 22 0.36 -5.23 9.71
CA GLY A 22 0.53 -4.37 8.55
C GLY A 22 0.01 -5.03 7.27
N VAL A 23 -0.24 -4.22 6.24
CA VAL A 23 -0.68 -4.68 4.94
C VAL A 23 0.07 -3.93 3.84
N PHE A 24 0.45 -4.63 2.77
CA PHE A 24 0.98 -4.02 1.57
C PHE A 24 -0.16 -3.80 0.57
N ALA A 25 -0.17 -2.63 -0.04
CA ALA A 25 -1.08 -2.30 -1.13
C ALA A 25 -0.31 -1.64 -2.27
N GLU A 26 -0.89 -1.64 -3.46
CA GLU A 26 -0.34 -0.89 -4.58
C GLU A 26 -0.39 0.62 -4.30
N ALA A 27 0.54 1.36 -4.91
CA ALA A 27 0.57 2.82 -4.78
C ALA A 27 -0.74 3.41 -5.29
N GLY A 28 -1.39 4.24 -4.47
CA GLY A 28 -2.68 4.86 -4.82
C GLY A 28 -3.91 3.98 -4.55
N ALA A 29 -3.77 2.74 -4.10
CA ALA A 29 -4.91 1.88 -3.77
C ALA A 29 -5.61 2.25 -2.45
N MET A 30 -4.96 3.01 -1.56
CA MET A 30 -5.56 3.40 -0.28
C MET A 30 -6.59 4.52 -0.49
N VAL A 31 -7.82 4.27 -0.04
CA VAL A 31 -8.93 5.23 -0.09
C VAL A 31 -8.98 6.11 1.16
N ASN A 32 -8.90 5.49 2.34
CA ASN A 32 -8.88 6.17 3.64
C ASN A 32 -8.20 5.29 4.71
N MET A 33 -7.91 5.87 5.87
CA MET A 33 -7.35 5.19 7.04
C MET A 33 -7.84 5.83 8.35
N SER A 34 -7.82 5.08 9.45
CA SER A 34 -8.08 5.65 10.78
C SER A 34 -6.88 6.46 11.29
N GLY A 35 -7.11 7.35 12.26
CA GLY A 35 -6.05 8.24 12.77
C GLY A 35 -4.91 7.53 13.50
N SER A 36 -5.06 6.25 13.86
CA SER A 36 -4.01 5.44 14.49
C SER A 36 -3.15 4.67 13.49
N MET A 37 -3.49 4.71 12.19
CA MET A 37 -2.74 4.03 11.15
C MET A 37 -1.56 4.88 10.67
N VAL A 38 -0.46 4.21 10.33
CA VAL A 38 0.71 4.84 9.69
C VAL A 38 0.88 4.21 8.32
N MET A 39 0.97 5.04 7.28
CA MET A 39 1.32 4.62 5.92
C MET A 39 2.78 4.95 5.65
N GLU A 40 3.52 3.97 5.17
CA GLU A 40 4.85 4.17 4.60
C GLU A 40 4.79 3.97 3.09
N SER A 41 5.34 4.93 2.33
CA SER A 41 5.55 4.77 0.90
C SER A 41 6.96 4.27 0.66
N GLN A 42 7.08 3.06 0.15
CA GLN A 42 8.37 2.50 -0.26
C GLN A 42 8.37 2.30 -1.77
N LEU A 43 9.36 2.88 -2.45
CA LEU A 43 9.62 2.58 -3.84
C LEU A 43 10.07 1.12 -3.96
N LYS A 44 9.26 0.27 -4.60
CA LYS A 44 9.68 -1.09 -4.93
C LYS A 44 10.97 -1.03 -5.76
N GLY A 45 12.05 -1.59 -5.20
CA GLY A 45 13.39 -1.62 -5.80
C GLY A 45 14.39 -0.61 -5.23
N GLY A 46 13.96 0.39 -4.45
CA GLY A 46 14.86 1.40 -3.87
C GLY A 46 15.55 2.30 -4.91
N ILE A 47 16.23 3.35 -4.41
CA ILE A 47 16.94 4.35 -5.25
C ILE A 47 17.99 3.68 -6.15
N LEU A 48 18.68 2.66 -5.62
CA LEU A 48 19.73 1.93 -6.34
C LEU A 48 19.20 1.13 -7.55
N SER A 49 17.96 0.63 -7.52
CA SER A 49 17.37 0.00 -8.72
C SER A 49 17.02 1.02 -9.79
N GLY A 50 16.56 2.21 -9.39
CA GLY A 50 16.31 3.32 -10.31
C GLY A 50 17.60 3.82 -10.95
N LEU A 51 18.67 3.95 -10.16
CA LEU A 51 19.99 4.31 -10.66
C LEU A 51 20.57 3.22 -11.56
N LYS A 52 20.39 1.93 -11.22
CA LYS A 52 20.75 0.83 -12.12
C LYS A 52 20.03 0.98 -13.46
N ARG A 53 18.70 1.09 -13.49
CA ARG A 53 17.95 1.30 -14.75
C ARG A 53 18.45 2.50 -15.55
N ALA A 54 18.82 3.60 -14.89
CA ALA A 54 19.38 4.77 -15.56
C ALA A 54 20.80 4.54 -16.15
N VAL A 55 21.59 3.64 -15.55
CA VAL A 55 22.98 3.37 -15.97
C VAL A 55 23.10 2.26 -17.01
N ILE A 56 22.28 1.19 -16.91
CA ILE A 56 22.37 0.04 -17.84
C ILE A 56 21.56 0.24 -19.13
N GLY A 57 20.70 1.26 -19.20
CA GLY A 57 19.67 1.34 -20.24
C GLY A 57 18.57 0.31 -19.99
N GLU A 58 17.41 0.48 -20.64
CA GLU A 58 16.32 -0.52 -20.59
C GLU A 58 16.79 -1.92 -21.01
#